data_AF-A0A1A8VWM2-F1
#
_entry.id   AF-A0A1A8VWM2-F1
#
_cell.length_a   1.000
_cell.length_b   1.000
_cell.length_c   1.000
_cell.angle_alpha   90.00
_cell.angle_beta   90.00
_cell.angle_gamma   90.00
#
_symmetry.space_group_name_H-M   'P 1'
#
loop_
_entity.id
_entity.type
_entity.pdbx_description
1 polymer ?
#
loop_
_entity_poly.entity_id
_entity_poly.type
_entity_poly.pdbx_seq_one_letter_code
_entity_poly.pdbx_strand_id
1 'polypeptide(L)'
;MRSLNLLPDENESFSRVSRTDKGVSARMNALTIRLNVRHPHLSISEVQKIYVKELNKKLKNIRIAEVQSVPNIFDARLNCTHRTYVYFFMSKEYNMKRMEEATKLFLGEHDFSNFCKRRKSKTNYRRTILKFELRNIDKNFHYFKIKGTSFLYNQIRHMVATLFLVGKGQMDNSDIVNMLSGSCAKSKSYKIADENGLLLYSFKFSDLHFNVNVNNRIFSSVMNKYIQSTILLISLCYPLKIKEKNENLFENISDEQEVLT
;
A
#
# COMPACT_ATOMS: atom_id res chain seq x y z
N MET A 1 22.23 0.76 -10.06
CA MET A 1 23.12 0.82 -8.88
C MET A 1 24.44 0.12 -9.16
N ARG A 2 24.45 -1.20 -9.44
CA ARG A 2 25.69 -1.93 -9.79
C ARG A 2 26.40 -1.37 -11.03
N SER A 3 25.66 -1.11 -12.12
CA SER A 3 26.19 -0.48 -13.33
C SER A 3 26.64 0.98 -13.17
N LEU A 4 26.44 1.58 -11.99
CA LEU A 4 26.87 2.94 -11.65
C LEU A 4 28.02 2.94 -10.62
N ASN A 5 28.52 1.75 -10.23
CA ASN A 5 29.52 1.53 -9.17
C ASN A 5 29.15 2.21 -7.83
N LEU A 6 27.84 2.29 -7.54
CA LEU A 6 27.34 2.94 -6.33
C LEU A 6 27.26 2.02 -5.12
N LEU A 7 27.49 0.72 -5.27
CA LEU A 7 27.42 -0.24 -4.16
C LEU A 7 28.85 -0.65 -3.76
N PRO A 8 29.20 -0.60 -2.46
CA PRO A 8 30.53 -1.03 -1.99
C PRO A 8 30.77 -2.53 -2.16
N ASP A 9 29.77 -3.40 -1.91
CA ASP A 9 29.88 -4.86 -2.02
C ASP A 9 28.51 -5.57 -2.22
N GLU A 10 28.52 -6.86 -2.57
CA GLU A 10 27.30 -7.65 -2.81
C GLU A 10 26.50 -8.00 -1.54
N ASN A 11 27.13 -7.95 -0.36
CA ASN A 11 26.57 -8.45 0.91
C ASN A 11 26.03 -7.36 1.85
N GLU A 12 25.86 -6.12 1.37
CA GLU A 12 25.40 -5.07 2.27
C GLU A 12 23.93 -5.18 2.67
N SER A 13 23.67 -4.82 3.93
CA SER A 13 22.34 -4.82 4.52
C SER A 13 21.43 -3.84 3.79
N PHE A 14 20.34 -4.35 3.26
CA PHE A 14 19.27 -3.59 2.61
C PHE A 14 17.97 -3.76 3.41
N SER A 15 17.27 -2.66 3.66
CA SER A 15 15.94 -2.70 4.26
C SER A 15 14.92 -1.90 3.46
N ARG A 16 13.64 -2.20 3.69
CA ARG A 16 12.52 -1.58 2.96
C ARG A 16 11.32 -1.41 3.87
N VAL A 17 10.60 -0.31 3.70
CA VAL A 17 9.38 -0.02 4.49
C VAL A 17 8.35 -1.13 4.34
N SER A 18 8.11 -1.54 3.10
CA SER A 18 7.17 -2.60 2.80
C SER A 18 7.63 -3.52 1.68
N ARG A 19 7.30 -4.80 1.86
CA ARG A 19 7.40 -5.83 0.83
C ARG A 19 6.03 -5.97 0.18
N THR A 20 5.85 -5.36 -0.99
CA THR A 20 4.67 -5.58 -1.81
C THR A 20 4.73 -6.97 -2.45
N ASP A 21 3.57 -7.63 -2.57
CA ASP A 21 3.46 -8.94 -3.21
C ASP A 21 3.42 -8.78 -4.75
N LYS A 22 3.56 -9.90 -5.48
CA LYS A 22 3.52 -9.88 -6.95
C LYS A 22 2.22 -9.22 -7.43
N GLY A 23 2.34 -8.26 -8.34
CA GLY A 23 1.22 -7.50 -8.92
C GLY A 23 0.71 -6.33 -8.07
N VAL A 24 1.18 -6.16 -6.82
CA VAL A 24 0.79 -5.05 -5.95
C VAL A 24 1.62 -3.81 -6.29
N SER A 25 0.93 -2.69 -6.51
CA SER A 25 1.55 -1.40 -6.84
C SER A 25 1.97 -0.62 -5.59
N ALA A 26 2.86 0.38 -5.77
CA ALA A 26 3.21 1.34 -4.72
C ALA A 26 3.28 2.76 -5.29
N ARG A 27 2.56 3.70 -4.66
CA ARG A 27 2.68 5.15 -4.91
C ARG A 27 4.01 5.66 -4.36
N MET A 28 4.36 5.23 -3.15
CA MET A 28 5.65 5.48 -2.54
C MET A 28 6.10 4.26 -1.73
N ASN A 29 7.40 4.03 -1.72
CA ASN A 29 8.07 3.06 -0.85
C ASN A 29 9.47 3.59 -0.58
N ALA A 30 10.04 3.30 0.60
CA ALA A 30 11.39 3.70 0.92
C ALA A 30 12.29 2.49 1.16
N LEU A 31 13.54 2.67 0.78
CA LEU A 31 14.60 1.68 0.83
C LEU A 31 15.78 2.32 1.56
N THR A 32 16.38 1.58 2.50
CA THR A 32 17.70 1.94 3.04
C THR A 32 18.74 1.09 2.35
N ILE A 33 19.69 1.77 1.71
CA ILE A 33 20.81 1.16 0.99
C ILE A 33 22.04 1.99 1.32
N ARG A 34 23.16 1.30 1.56
CA ARG A 34 24.46 1.94 1.66
C ARG A 34 25.03 2.14 0.26
N LEU A 35 25.58 3.33 0.03
CA LEU A 35 26.10 3.74 -1.27
C LEU A 35 27.52 4.28 -1.11
N ASN A 36 28.39 3.96 -2.07
CA ASN A 36 29.70 4.60 -2.20
C ASN A 36 29.50 6.07 -2.51
N VAL A 37 30.01 6.95 -1.65
CA VAL A 37 29.98 8.40 -1.90
C VAL A 37 30.91 8.72 -3.07
N ARG A 38 30.31 9.18 -4.17
CA ARG A 38 31.00 9.72 -5.34
C ARG A 38 30.90 11.24 -5.27
N HIS A 39 31.92 11.94 -5.76
CA HIS A 39 32.05 13.39 -5.65
C HIS A 39 32.18 13.89 -4.19
N PRO A 40 33.22 13.45 -3.45
CA PRO A 40 33.40 13.82 -2.04
C PRO A 40 33.62 15.32 -1.82
N HIS A 41 33.95 16.07 -2.88
CA HIS A 41 34.13 17.52 -2.85
C HIS A 41 32.81 18.31 -2.94
N LEU A 42 31.69 17.66 -3.25
CA LEU A 42 30.37 18.31 -3.33
C LEU A 42 29.62 18.16 -1.99
N SER A 43 28.65 19.05 -1.77
CA SER A 43 27.77 18.91 -0.62
C SER A 43 26.89 17.65 -0.72
N ILE A 44 26.46 17.11 0.42
CA ILE A 44 25.58 15.93 0.48
C ILE A 44 24.30 16.14 -0.35
N SER A 45 23.73 17.34 -0.33
CA SER A 45 22.53 17.69 -1.10
C SER A 45 22.74 17.58 -2.61
N GLU A 46 23.91 17.99 -3.10
CA GLU A 46 24.26 17.89 -4.52
C GLU A 46 24.48 16.42 -4.94
N VAL A 47 25.18 15.64 -4.11
CA VAL A 47 25.38 14.20 -4.35
C VAL A 47 24.03 13.48 -4.42
N GLN A 48 23.11 13.77 -3.50
CA GLN A 48 21.75 13.22 -3.50
C GLN A 48 21.01 13.52 -4.81
N LYS A 49 21.05 14.78 -5.30
CA LYS A 49 20.43 15.19 -6.57
C LYS A 49 21.04 14.47 -7.77
N ILE A 50 22.37 14.29 -7.79
CA ILE A 50 23.07 13.54 -8.83
C ILE A 50 22.58 12.09 -8.84
N TYR A 51 22.51 11.44 -7.69
CA TYR A 51 22.05 10.05 -7.59
C TYR A 51 20.61 9.85 -8.04
N VAL A 52 19.70 10.76 -7.66
CA VAL A 52 18.31 10.73 -8.17
C VAL A 52 18.31 10.74 -9.70
N LYS A 53 19.07 11.63 -10.34
CA LYS A 53 19.15 11.72 -11.82
C LYS A 53 19.75 10.45 -12.44
N GLU A 54 20.88 9.97 -11.93
CA GLU A 54 21.58 8.81 -12.49
C GLU A 54 20.79 7.51 -12.33
N LEU A 55 20.19 7.28 -11.16
CA LEU A 55 19.36 6.11 -10.91
C LEU A 55 18.15 6.10 -11.84
N ASN A 56 17.45 7.23 -11.96
CA ASN A 56 16.28 7.36 -12.84
C ASN A 56 16.61 7.15 -14.32
N LYS A 57 17.83 7.46 -14.80
CA LYS A 57 18.24 7.15 -16.19
C LYS A 57 18.29 5.65 -16.48
N LYS A 58 18.46 4.81 -15.44
CA LYS A 58 18.60 3.35 -15.58
C LYS A 58 17.31 2.58 -15.26
N LEU A 59 16.34 3.22 -14.61
CA LEU A 59 15.08 2.58 -14.22
C LEU A 59 13.99 2.84 -15.26
N LYS A 60 13.26 1.78 -15.65
CA LYS A 60 12.17 1.87 -16.64
C LYS A 60 10.80 2.05 -15.99
N ASN A 61 10.46 1.17 -15.03
CA ASN A 61 9.12 1.08 -14.44
C ASN A 61 9.04 1.62 -13.00
N ILE A 62 10.17 2.08 -12.47
CA ILE A 62 10.30 2.60 -11.10
C ILE A 62 10.96 3.97 -11.22
N ARG A 63 10.56 4.89 -10.35
CA ARG A 63 11.20 6.20 -10.24
C ARG A 63 11.69 6.39 -8.82
N ILE A 64 12.91 6.92 -8.69
CA ILE A 64 13.43 7.43 -7.43
C ILE A 64 12.98 8.87 -7.33
N ALA A 65 12.12 9.16 -6.35
CA ALA A 65 11.65 10.52 -6.13
C ALA A 65 12.72 11.35 -5.39
N GLU A 66 13.35 10.76 -4.37
CA GLU A 66 14.32 11.42 -3.51
C GLU A 66 15.35 10.42 -2.99
N VAL A 67 16.55 10.92 -2.67
CA VAL A 67 17.60 10.21 -1.94
C VAL A 67 18.00 11.08 -0.77
N GLN A 68 17.98 10.53 0.44
CA GLN A 68 18.34 11.24 1.67
C GLN A 68 19.38 10.45 2.46
N SER A 69 20.35 11.15 3.04
CA SER A 69 21.33 10.56 3.95
C SER A 69 20.66 10.32 5.30
N VAL A 70 20.92 9.16 5.89
CA VAL A 70 20.33 8.72 7.17
C VAL A 70 21.43 8.14 8.05
N PRO A 71 21.24 8.09 9.39
CA PRO A 71 22.20 7.43 10.28
C PRO A 71 22.46 5.98 9.88
N ASN A 72 23.67 5.48 10.13
CA ASN A 72 24.06 4.10 9.78
C ASN A 72 23.20 3.01 10.44
N ILE A 73 22.54 3.34 11.56
CA ILE A 73 21.64 2.46 12.30
C ILE A 73 20.20 2.46 11.77
N PHE A 74 19.88 3.34 10.82
CA PHE A 74 18.52 3.51 10.33
C PHE A 74 18.07 2.31 9.49
N ASP A 75 16.91 1.75 9.81
CA ASP A 75 16.28 0.67 9.06
C ASP A 75 14.87 1.08 8.62
N ALA A 76 14.65 1.15 7.31
CA ALA A 76 13.38 1.58 6.73
C ALA A 76 12.18 0.74 7.19
N ARG A 77 12.39 -0.53 7.56
CA ARG A 77 11.33 -1.39 8.08
C ARG A 77 11.07 -1.09 9.55
N LEU A 78 12.11 -1.08 10.38
CA LEU A 78 11.99 -0.99 11.83
C LEU A 78 11.62 0.42 12.29
N ASN A 79 12.17 1.45 11.65
CA ASN A 79 11.88 2.85 12.00
C ASN A 79 10.55 3.36 11.44
N CYS A 80 9.90 2.64 10.53
CA CYS A 80 8.61 3.07 10.00
C CYS A 80 7.49 2.80 11.02
N THR A 81 6.73 3.84 11.34
CA THR A 81 5.71 3.84 12.39
C THR A 81 4.39 3.26 11.89
N HIS A 82 3.98 3.64 10.67
CA HIS A 82 2.78 3.12 10.05
C HIS A 82 2.85 3.14 8.53
N ARG A 83 2.04 2.28 7.91
CA ARG A 83 1.83 2.21 6.46
C ARG A 83 0.35 2.40 6.17
N THR A 84 0.08 3.13 5.09
CA THR A 84 -1.26 3.34 4.55
C THR A 84 -1.37 2.65 3.21
N TYR A 85 -2.35 1.77 3.09
CA TYR A 85 -2.72 1.10 1.86
C TYR A 85 -4.06 1.60 1.37
N VAL A 86 -4.23 1.56 0.06
CA VAL A 86 -5.52 1.73 -0.59
C VAL A 86 -5.85 0.47 -1.37
N TYR A 87 -7.08 -0.01 -1.28
CA TYR A 87 -7.57 -1.12 -2.09
C TYR A 87 -8.75 -0.65 -2.95
N PHE A 88 -8.58 -0.57 -4.27
CA PHE A 88 -9.62 -0.16 -5.22
C PHE A 88 -10.48 -1.33 -5.66
N PHE A 89 -11.79 -1.09 -5.80
CA PHE A 89 -12.73 -2.08 -6.32
C PHE A 89 -13.95 -1.43 -6.97
N MET A 90 -14.59 -2.19 -7.85
CA MET A 90 -15.89 -1.82 -8.41
C MET A 90 -17.02 -2.33 -7.52
N SER A 91 -18.08 -1.54 -7.40
CA SER A 91 -19.33 -1.95 -6.76
C SER A 91 -19.91 -3.14 -7.54
N LYS A 92 -19.94 -4.31 -6.91
CA LYS A 92 -20.58 -5.52 -7.42
C LYS A 92 -21.72 -5.90 -6.48
N GLU A 93 -22.86 -5.22 -6.62
CA GLU A 93 -24.07 -5.47 -5.80
C GLU A 93 -23.78 -5.62 -4.29
N TYR A 94 -22.79 -4.88 -3.79
CA TYR A 94 -22.38 -4.99 -2.40
C TYR A 94 -23.25 -4.07 -1.54
N ASN A 95 -23.67 -4.57 -0.38
CA ASN A 95 -24.18 -3.72 0.67
C ASN A 95 -23.03 -2.91 1.30
N MET A 96 -22.83 -1.68 0.81
CA MET A 96 -21.76 -0.79 1.25
C MET A 96 -21.84 -0.46 2.74
N LYS A 97 -23.05 -0.26 3.27
CA LYS A 97 -23.28 0.05 4.68
C LYS A 97 -22.78 -1.08 5.59
N ARG A 98 -23.12 -2.34 5.26
CA ARG A 98 -22.62 -3.51 5.99
C ARG A 98 -21.09 -3.61 5.95
N MET A 99 -20.49 -3.34 4.79
CA MET A 99 -19.03 -3.35 4.67
C MET A 99 -18.38 -2.25 5.51
N GLU A 100 -18.93 -1.04 5.49
CA GLU A 100 -18.44 0.10 6.27
C GLU A 100 -18.55 -0.15 7.79
N GLU A 101 -19.64 -0.74 8.25
CA GLU A 101 -19.79 -1.15 9.66
C GLU A 101 -18.76 -2.23 10.02
N ALA A 102 -18.53 -3.20 9.13
CA ALA A 102 -17.58 -4.28 9.35
C ALA A 102 -16.10 -3.82 9.34
N THR A 103 -15.75 -2.71 8.68
CA THR A 103 -14.35 -2.20 8.74
C THR A 103 -13.94 -1.84 10.17
N LYS A 104 -14.90 -1.38 10.99
CA LYS A 104 -14.68 -0.95 12.38
C LYS A 104 -14.22 -2.10 13.28
N LEU A 105 -14.64 -3.33 12.98
CA LEU A 105 -14.28 -4.53 13.76
C LEU A 105 -12.79 -4.83 13.72
N PHE A 106 -12.08 -4.37 12.68
CA PHE A 106 -10.65 -4.59 12.52
C PHE A 106 -9.78 -3.56 13.26
N LEU A 107 -10.36 -2.48 13.77
CA LEU A 107 -9.62 -1.39 14.44
C LEU A 107 -9.04 -1.86 15.78
N GLY A 108 -7.85 -1.35 16.12
CA GLY A 108 -7.13 -1.75 17.32
C GLY A 108 -6.20 -2.93 17.08
N GLU A 109 -5.76 -3.57 18.16
CA GLU A 109 -4.82 -4.69 18.12
C GLU A 109 -5.55 -6.04 18.18
N HIS A 110 -5.31 -6.89 17.18
CA HIS A 110 -5.95 -8.22 17.08
C HIS A 110 -4.96 -9.29 16.61
N ASP A 111 -5.33 -10.57 16.78
CA ASP A 111 -4.67 -11.68 16.12
C ASP A 111 -5.16 -11.82 14.66
N PHE A 112 -4.27 -11.55 13.71
CA PHE A 112 -4.57 -11.61 12.28
C PHE A 112 -4.12 -12.93 11.62
N SER A 113 -3.91 -14.01 12.38
CA SER A 113 -3.55 -15.33 11.85
C SER A 113 -4.57 -15.84 10.82
N ASN A 114 -5.86 -15.62 11.06
CA ASN A 114 -6.95 -15.98 10.13
C ASN A 114 -7.09 -15.04 8.93
N PHE A 115 -6.39 -13.92 8.96
CA PHE A 115 -6.35 -12.94 7.87
C PHE A 115 -5.01 -12.94 7.14
N CYS A 116 -4.08 -13.86 7.38
CA CYS A 116 -2.81 -13.88 6.64
C CYS A 116 -2.52 -15.23 5.98
N LYS A 117 -1.57 -15.27 5.05
CA LYS A 117 -0.98 -16.54 4.61
C LYS A 117 -0.02 -17.03 5.69
N ARG A 118 -0.42 -18.08 6.42
CA ARG A 118 0.38 -18.69 7.49
C ARG A 118 1.74 -19.12 6.96
N ARG A 119 2.78 -18.92 7.78
CA ARG A 119 4.14 -19.39 7.54
C ARG A 119 4.53 -20.37 8.63
N LYS A 120 5.43 -21.32 8.32
CA LYS A 120 5.88 -22.37 9.24
C LYS A 120 6.71 -21.86 10.44
N SER A 121 7.07 -20.58 10.48
CA SER A 121 7.93 -19.97 11.51
C SER A 121 7.15 -19.43 12.72
N LYS A 122 7.84 -19.23 13.86
CA LYS A 122 7.40 -18.46 15.04
C LYS A 122 7.07 -17.01 14.66
N THR A 123 5.92 -16.80 14.05
CA THR A 123 5.46 -15.50 13.58
C THR A 123 4.51 -14.93 14.62
N ASN A 124 4.80 -13.73 15.15
CA ASN A 124 3.79 -13.00 15.92
C ASN A 124 2.70 -12.52 14.95
N TYR A 125 1.46 -12.94 15.17
CA TYR A 125 0.30 -12.61 14.33
C TYR A 125 -0.48 -11.38 14.82
N ARG A 126 -0.12 -10.81 15.97
CA ARG A 126 -0.77 -9.60 16.49
C ARG A 126 -0.35 -8.37 15.70
N ARG A 127 -1.32 -7.60 15.21
CA ARG A 127 -1.09 -6.35 14.48
C ARG A 127 -2.10 -5.30 14.92
N THR A 128 -1.75 -4.03 14.74
CA THR A 128 -2.62 -2.91 15.08
C THR A 128 -3.08 -2.18 13.82
N ILE A 129 -4.40 -2.12 13.61
CA ILE A 129 -5.01 -1.30 12.58
C ILE A 129 -5.44 0.02 13.22
N LEU A 130 -4.87 1.11 12.72
CA LEU A 130 -5.12 2.46 13.21
C LEU A 130 -6.33 3.08 12.52
N LYS A 131 -6.56 2.73 11.25
CA LYS A 131 -7.65 3.27 10.45
C LYS A 131 -8.09 2.28 9.38
N PHE A 132 -9.39 2.15 9.18
CA PHE A 132 -9.96 1.34 8.10
C PHE A 132 -11.29 1.94 7.63
N GLU A 133 -11.27 2.64 6.51
CA GLU A 133 -12.44 3.32 5.96
C GLU A 133 -12.82 2.78 4.59
N LEU A 134 -14.13 2.76 4.32
CA LEU A 134 -14.68 2.64 2.98
C LEU A 134 -14.97 4.05 2.44
N ARG A 135 -14.48 4.34 1.23
CA ARG A 135 -14.68 5.61 0.55
C ARG A 135 -15.13 5.35 -0.89
N ASN A 136 -15.92 6.26 -1.44
CA ASN A 136 -16.32 6.25 -2.84
C ASN A 136 -15.49 7.27 -3.64
N ILE A 137 -15.20 6.94 -4.88
CA ILE A 137 -14.64 7.86 -5.86
C ILE A 137 -15.72 8.32 -6.83
N ASP A 138 -16.56 7.37 -7.24
CA ASP A 138 -17.71 7.55 -8.12
C ASP A 138 -18.77 6.50 -7.74
N LYS A 139 -19.97 6.57 -8.32
CA LYS A 139 -21.11 5.68 -8.08
C LYS A 139 -20.73 4.19 -8.10
N ASN A 140 -19.82 3.81 -9.00
CA ASN A 140 -19.41 2.41 -9.18
C ASN A 140 -18.00 2.11 -8.67
N PHE A 141 -17.20 3.12 -8.28
CA PHE A 141 -15.80 2.94 -7.91
C PHE A 141 -15.56 3.33 -6.46
N HIS A 142 -15.06 2.38 -5.69
CA HIS A 142 -14.84 2.52 -4.26
C HIS A 142 -13.42 2.11 -3.91
N TYR A 143 -12.97 2.55 -2.74
CA TYR A 143 -11.73 2.09 -2.17
C TYR A 143 -11.81 1.95 -0.67
N PHE A 144 -11.03 1.01 -0.16
CA PHE A 144 -10.70 0.94 1.25
C PHE A 144 -9.41 1.70 1.52
N LYS A 145 -9.37 2.55 2.55
CA LYS A 145 -8.14 3.18 3.07
C LYS A 145 -7.79 2.53 4.40
N ILE A 146 -6.64 1.85 4.46
CA ILE A 146 -6.21 1.06 5.62
C ILE A 146 -4.87 1.60 6.13
N LYS A 147 -4.82 2.08 7.37
CA LYS A 147 -3.61 2.51 8.09
C LYS A 147 -3.32 1.52 9.20
N GLY A 148 -2.11 1.01 9.28
CA GLY A 148 -1.69 0.07 10.33
C GLY A 148 -0.20 0.18 10.63
N THR A 149 0.21 -0.29 11.81
CA THR A 149 1.61 -0.24 12.25
C THR A 149 2.49 -1.13 11.38
N SER A 150 2.03 -2.37 11.14
CA SER A 150 2.59 -3.29 10.16
C SER A 150 1.54 -4.30 9.69
N PHE A 151 1.83 -5.00 8.59
CA PHE A 151 0.93 -5.99 8.00
C PHE A 151 1.63 -7.33 7.78
N LEU A 152 0.90 -8.42 8.02
CA LEU A 152 1.30 -9.78 7.70
C LEU A 152 1.19 -10.05 6.19
N TYR A 153 1.78 -11.16 5.75
CA TYR A 153 1.71 -11.58 4.36
C TYR A 153 0.25 -11.83 3.95
N ASN A 154 -0.20 -11.16 2.87
CA ASN A 154 -1.58 -11.17 2.37
C ASN A 154 -2.64 -10.58 3.33
N GLN A 155 -2.26 -9.93 4.44
CA GLN A 155 -3.21 -9.50 5.47
C GLN A 155 -4.39 -8.69 4.93
N ILE A 156 -4.05 -7.59 4.27
CA ILE A 156 -5.03 -6.63 3.77
C ILE A 156 -5.96 -7.29 2.75
N ARG A 157 -5.43 -8.13 1.85
CA ARG A 157 -6.23 -8.80 0.83
C ARG A 157 -7.20 -9.82 1.41
N HIS A 158 -6.87 -10.48 2.52
CA HIS A 158 -7.82 -11.33 3.24
C HIS A 158 -8.88 -10.51 3.97
N MET A 159 -8.48 -9.41 4.64
CA MET A 159 -9.44 -8.49 5.29
C MET A 159 -10.46 -7.97 4.26
N VAL A 160 -9.98 -7.53 3.09
CA VAL A 160 -10.84 -7.06 1.99
C VAL A 160 -11.71 -8.19 1.42
N ALA A 161 -11.19 -9.41 1.27
CA ALA A 161 -11.98 -10.54 0.81
C ALA A 161 -13.16 -10.85 1.77
N THR A 162 -12.90 -10.81 3.06
CA THR A 162 -13.92 -10.96 4.10
C THR A 162 -14.97 -9.85 4.02
N LEU A 163 -14.57 -8.59 3.83
CA LEU A 163 -15.52 -7.50 3.62
C LEU A 163 -16.38 -7.70 2.37
N PHE A 164 -15.83 -8.23 1.27
CA PHE A 164 -16.64 -8.57 0.11
C PHE A 164 -17.68 -9.67 0.39
N LEU A 165 -17.37 -10.65 1.24
CA LEU A 165 -18.36 -11.64 1.68
C LEU A 165 -19.47 -10.99 2.53
N VAL A 166 -19.11 -10.08 3.43
CA VAL A 166 -20.08 -9.30 4.21
C VAL A 166 -20.97 -8.47 3.30
N GLY A 167 -20.39 -7.79 2.31
CA GLY A 167 -21.12 -7.01 1.31
C GLY A 167 -22.11 -7.85 0.50
N LYS A 168 -21.82 -9.13 0.28
CA LYS A 168 -22.73 -10.10 -0.39
C LYS A 168 -23.71 -10.80 0.56
N GLY A 169 -23.63 -10.53 1.86
CA GLY A 169 -24.42 -11.24 2.87
C GLY A 169 -24.01 -12.69 3.11
N GLN A 170 -22.83 -13.11 2.65
CA GLN A 170 -22.28 -14.47 2.81
C GLN A 170 -21.48 -14.64 4.12
N MET A 171 -21.28 -13.54 4.85
CA MET A 171 -20.59 -13.49 6.14
C MET A 171 -21.21 -12.35 6.96
N ASP A 172 -21.16 -12.46 8.28
CA ASP A 172 -21.64 -11.42 9.18
C ASP A 172 -20.54 -10.88 10.11
N ASN A 173 -20.91 -9.94 10.98
CA ASN A 173 -19.98 -9.32 11.92
C ASN A 173 -19.45 -10.33 12.96
N SER A 174 -20.27 -11.32 13.35
CA SER A 174 -19.89 -12.34 14.33
C SER A 174 -18.80 -13.26 13.77
N ASP A 175 -18.86 -13.59 12.48
CA ASP A 175 -17.81 -14.35 11.79
C ASP A 175 -16.46 -13.61 11.85
N ILE A 176 -16.44 -12.29 11.61
CA ILE A 176 -15.22 -11.49 11.68
C ILE A 176 -14.65 -11.49 13.10
N VAL A 177 -15.49 -11.26 14.11
CA VAL A 177 -15.07 -11.27 15.52
C VAL A 177 -14.49 -12.64 15.92
N ASN A 178 -15.14 -13.73 15.50
CA ASN A 178 -14.65 -15.09 15.73
C ASN A 178 -13.32 -15.37 15.01
N MET A 179 -13.11 -14.80 13.82
CA MET A 179 -11.83 -14.91 13.12
C MET A 179 -10.71 -14.12 13.82
N LEU A 180 -11.03 -12.96 14.41
CA LEU A 180 -10.07 -12.10 15.13
C LEU A 180 -9.71 -12.63 16.53
N SER A 181 -10.58 -13.46 17.14
CA SER A 181 -10.31 -14.09 18.43
C SER A 181 -9.27 -15.23 18.37
N GLY A 182 -8.85 -15.63 17.17
CA GLY A 182 -7.94 -16.75 16.94
C GLY A 182 -8.62 -18.13 17.00
N SER A 183 -9.90 -18.17 17.39
CA SER A 183 -10.70 -19.36 17.64
C SER A 183 -11.38 -19.90 16.37
N CYS A 184 -10.65 -20.11 15.27
CA CYS A 184 -11.13 -20.99 14.21
C CYS A 184 -10.02 -21.42 13.25
N ALA A 185 -9.80 -22.74 13.18
CA ALA A 185 -8.99 -23.41 12.17
C ALA A 185 -9.86 -23.91 10.99
N LYS A 186 -11.03 -23.30 10.73
CA LYS A 186 -11.72 -23.55 9.46
C LYS A 186 -10.78 -23.11 8.34
N SER A 187 -10.46 -24.05 7.43
CA SER A 187 -9.77 -23.73 6.20
C SER A 187 -10.44 -22.51 5.57
N LYS A 188 -9.66 -21.51 5.18
CA LYS A 188 -10.19 -20.32 4.49
C LYS A 188 -10.79 -20.80 3.17
N SER A 189 -12.11 -21.02 3.15
CA SER A 189 -12.82 -21.50 1.96
C SER A 189 -13.11 -20.38 0.95
N TYR A 190 -12.57 -19.18 1.17
CA TYR A 190 -12.80 -18.02 0.31
C TYR A 190 -11.58 -17.68 -0.54
N LYS A 191 -11.86 -17.19 -1.75
CA LYS A 191 -10.84 -16.64 -2.64
C LYS A 191 -10.35 -15.31 -2.08
N ILE A 192 -9.03 -15.17 -1.95
CA ILE A 192 -8.37 -13.90 -1.57
C ILE A 192 -8.69 -12.80 -2.58
N ALA A 193 -8.82 -11.55 -2.10
CA ALA A 193 -9.03 -10.39 -2.96
C ALA A 193 -7.85 -10.22 -3.93
N ASP A 194 -8.09 -9.69 -5.12
CA ASP A 194 -7.10 -9.59 -6.20
C ASP A 194 -5.92 -8.66 -5.84
N GLU A 195 -4.71 -8.93 -6.31
CA GLU A 195 -3.54 -8.07 -6.07
C GLU A 195 -3.65 -6.71 -6.76
N ASN A 196 -4.31 -6.63 -7.91
CA ASN A 196 -4.31 -5.44 -8.77
C ASN A 196 -5.02 -4.24 -8.12
N GLY A 197 -5.97 -4.51 -7.21
CA GLY A 197 -6.65 -3.46 -6.45
C GLY A 197 -5.77 -2.85 -5.36
N LEU A 198 -4.72 -3.52 -4.91
CA LEU A 198 -3.93 -3.10 -3.75
C LEU A 198 -2.78 -2.17 -4.13
N LEU A 199 -2.68 -1.07 -3.41
CA LEU A 199 -1.66 -0.04 -3.56
C LEU A 199 -1.06 0.31 -2.19
N LEU A 200 0.25 0.25 -2.05
CA LEU A 200 0.94 0.96 -0.95
C LEU A 200 0.87 2.47 -1.24
N TYR A 201 0.05 3.19 -0.47
CA TYR A 201 -0.27 4.58 -0.74
C TYR A 201 0.72 5.53 -0.06
N SER A 202 1.01 5.32 1.23
CA SER A 202 1.99 6.12 1.96
C SER A 202 2.57 5.38 3.18
N PHE A 203 3.61 5.94 3.76
CA PHE A 203 4.20 5.48 5.01
C PHE A 203 4.73 6.67 5.81
N LYS A 204 5.04 6.45 7.09
CA LYS A 204 5.60 7.47 7.98
C LYS A 204 6.77 6.91 8.79
N PHE A 205 7.75 7.77 9.05
CA PHE A 205 8.82 7.55 10.01
C PHE A 205 8.62 8.50 11.19
N SER A 206 9.13 8.14 12.37
CA SER A 206 9.10 9.00 13.56
C SER A 206 9.95 10.25 13.36
N ASP A 207 11.18 10.06 12.88
CA ASP A 207 12.25 11.07 12.97
C ASP A 207 12.71 11.58 11.59
N LEU A 208 12.00 11.21 10.52
CA LEU A 208 12.31 11.60 9.15
C LEU A 208 11.07 12.05 8.40
N HIS A 209 11.11 13.28 7.92
CA HIS A 209 10.10 13.85 7.04
C HIS A 209 10.60 13.84 5.61
N PHE A 210 10.02 12.96 4.80
CA PHE A 210 10.18 13.01 3.35
C PHE A 210 9.17 14.00 2.80
N ASN A 211 9.61 15.19 2.41
CA ASN A 211 8.75 16.19 1.80
C ASN A 211 8.62 15.93 0.28
N VAL A 212 8.31 14.68 -0.07
CA VAL A 212 8.14 14.26 -1.45
C VAL A 212 6.73 14.62 -1.86
N ASN A 213 6.59 15.75 -2.57
CA ASN A 213 5.38 16.01 -3.33
C ASN A 213 5.35 15.05 -4.53
N VAL A 214 4.85 13.83 -4.30
CA VAL A 214 4.58 12.88 -5.38
C VAL A 214 3.48 13.53 -6.21
N ASN A 215 3.86 14.18 -7.32
CA ASN A 215 2.92 14.85 -8.20
C ASN A 215 1.84 13.85 -8.60
N ASN A 216 0.66 14.02 -8.00
CA ASN A 216 -0.45 13.09 -8.18
C ASN A 216 -0.82 13.02 -9.65
N ARG A 217 -0.53 14.02 -10.51
CA ARG A 217 -0.79 13.92 -11.95
C ARG A 217 -0.10 12.75 -12.64
N ILE A 218 1.12 12.38 -12.25
CA ILE A 218 1.81 11.22 -12.84
C ILE A 218 1.13 9.93 -12.37
N PHE A 219 0.83 9.84 -11.08
CA PHE A 219 0.12 8.70 -10.51
C PHE A 219 -1.30 8.57 -11.08
N SER A 220 -2.04 9.67 -11.14
CA SER A 220 -3.34 9.84 -11.78
C SER A 220 -3.30 9.49 -13.25
N SER A 221 -2.28 9.89 -14.02
CA SER A 221 -2.18 9.53 -15.44
C SER A 221 -1.96 8.03 -15.63
N VAL A 222 -1.07 7.42 -14.83
CA VAL A 222 -0.78 5.97 -14.88
C VAL A 222 -1.98 5.15 -14.40
N MET A 223 -2.59 5.55 -13.30
CA MET A 223 -3.78 4.89 -12.77
C MET A 223 -5.00 5.16 -13.62
N ASN A 224 -5.21 6.36 -14.17
CA ASN A 224 -6.28 6.61 -15.13
C ASN A 224 -6.06 5.79 -16.39
N LYS A 225 -4.82 5.59 -16.84
CA LYS A 225 -4.54 4.69 -17.96
C LYS A 225 -4.82 3.22 -17.60
N TYR A 226 -4.51 2.79 -16.38
CA TYR A 226 -4.80 1.44 -15.88
C TYR A 226 -6.31 1.21 -15.65
N ILE A 227 -6.99 2.19 -15.07
CA ILE A 227 -8.43 2.21 -14.83
C ILE A 227 -9.14 2.31 -16.17
N GLN A 228 -8.72 3.17 -17.10
CA GLN A 228 -9.29 3.22 -18.44
C GLN A 228 -9.00 1.96 -19.24
N SER A 229 -7.80 1.35 -19.17
CA SER A 229 -7.55 0.09 -19.88
C SER A 229 -8.35 -1.07 -19.29
N THR A 230 -8.46 -1.13 -17.96
CA THR A 230 -9.26 -2.14 -17.25
C THR A 230 -10.76 -1.92 -17.46
N ILE A 231 -11.23 -0.68 -17.41
CA ILE A 231 -12.62 -0.34 -17.71
C ILE A 231 -12.93 -0.48 -19.19
N LEU A 232 -12.02 -0.17 -20.12
CA LEU A 232 -12.22 -0.39 -21.55
C LEU A 232 -12.34 -1.90 -21.84
N LEU A 233 -11.50 -2.72 -21.22
CA LEU A 233 -11.59 -4.18 -21.31
C LEU A 233 -12.92 -4.69 -20.73
N ILE A 234 -13.37 -4.12 -19.62
CA ILE A 234 -14.66 -4.45 -19.00
C ILE A 234 -15.82 -3.85 -19.80
N SER A 235 -15.66 -2.70 -20.47
CA SER A 235 -16.70 -2.04 -21.27
C SER A 235 -16.91 -2.75 -22.60
N LEU A 236 -15.86 -3.35 -23.14
CA LEU A 236 -15.92 -4.27 -24.29
C LEU A 236 -16.64 -5.58 -23.93
N CYS A 237 -16.65 -5.98 -22.65
CA CYS A 237 -17.39 -7.16 -22.18
C CYS A 237 -18.76 -6.84 -21.53
N TYR A 238 -18.99 -5.60 -21.10
CA TYR A 238 -20.19 -5.07 -20.42
C TYR A 238 -20.26 -3.55 -20.66
N PRO A 239 -21.09 -3.04 -21.59
CA PRO A 239 -21.02 -1.63 -22.03
C PRO A 239 -21.36 -0.63 -20.92
N LEU A 240 -20.34 -0.23 -20.14
CA LEU A 240 -20.41 0.86 -19.18
C LEU A 240 -19.96 2.15 -19.88
N LYS A 241 -20.91 3.05 -20.12
CA LYS A 241 -20.63 4.42 -20.59
C LYS A 241 -20.02 5.22 -19.44
N ILE A 242 -18.69 5.38 -19.41
CA ILE A 242 -18.06 6.43 -18.62
C ILE A 242 -18.38 7.75 -19.31
N LYS A 243 -19.22 8.60 -18.69
CA LYS A 243 -19.65 9.87 -19.29
C LYS A 243 -18.63 11.01 -19.13
N GLU A 244 -17.70 10.95 -18.17
CA GLU A 244 -16.75 12.04 -17.92
C GLU A 244 -15.34 11.56 -17.55
N LYS A 245 -14.31 12.28 -18.03
CA LYS A 245 -12.92 12.10 -17.63
C LYS A 245 -12.74 12.64 -16.20
N ASN A 246 -12.64 11.75 -15.21
CA ASN A 246 -12.32 12.13 -13.83
C ASN A 246 -10.81 12.44 -13.69
N GLU A 247 -10.40 13.65 -14.05
CA GLU A 247 -8.99 14.09 -13.95
C GLU A 247 -8.50 14.23 -12.49
N ASN A 248 -9.42 14.30 -11.52
CA ASN A 248 -9.14 14.59 -10.10
C ASN A 248 -9.27 13.37 -9.16
N LEU A 249 -9.28 12.14 -9.71
CA LEU A 249 -9.52 10.87 -8.99
C LEU A 249 -8.66 10.71 -7.72
N PHE A 250 -7.43 11.23 -7.75
CA PHE A 250 -6.44 11.11 -6.67
C PHE A 250 -6.21 12.41 -5.89
N GLU A 251 -6.74 13.54 -6.36
CA GLU A 251 -6.67 14.80 -5.61
C GLU A 251 -7.60 14.78 -4.39
N ASN A 252 -8.71 14.04 -4.49
CA ASN A 252 -9.65 13.82 -3.38
C ASN A 252 -9.18 12.77 -2.37
N ILE A 253 -8.14 12.01 -2.67
CA ILE A 253 -7.47 11.16 -1.66
C ILE A 253 -6.49 12.08 -0.95
N SER A 254 -6.99 12.88 0.01
CA SER A 254 -6.12 13.74 0.80
C SER A 254 -5.17 12.88 1.64
N ASP A 255 -3.88 13.23 1.58
CA ASP A 255 -2.97 12.98 2.70
C ASP A 255 -3.57 13.79 3.86
N GLU A 256 -4.07 13.13 4.91
CA GLU A 256 -4.77 13.82 5.99
C GLU A 256 -3.90 14.97 6.50
N GLN A 257 -4.46 16.19 6.57
CA GLN A 257 -3.98 17.19 7.49
C GLN A 257 -4.21 16.60 8.89
N GLU A 258 -3.15 16.13 9.53
CA GLU A 258 -3.18 15.86 10.96
C GLU A 258 -3.57 17.19 11.62
N VAL A 259 -4.78 17.24 12.20
CA VAL A 259 -5.12 18.29 13.15
C VAL A 259 -4.10 18.15 14.27
N LEU A 260 -3.16 19.09 14.31
CA LEU A 260 -2.26 19.29 15.44
C LEU A 260 -3.16 19.59 16.65
N THR A 261 -3.44 18.58 17.46
CA THR A 261 -3.89 18.77 18.84
C THR A 261 -2.67 18.92 19.72
#